data_AF-A0A9E5TV53-F1
#
_entry.id   AF-A0A9E5TV53-F1
#
_cell.length_a   1.000
_cell.length_b   1.000
_cell.length_c   1.000
_cell.angle_alpha   90.00
_cell.angle_beta   90.00
_cell.angle_gamma   90.00
#
_symmetry.space_group_name_H-M   'P 1'
#
loop_
_entity.id
_entity.type
_entity.pdbx_description
1 polymer ?
#
loop_
_entity_poly.entity_id
_entity_poly.type
_entity_poly.pdbx_seq_one_letter_code
_entity_poly.pdbx_strand_id
1 'polypeptide(L)'
;ETAHGGTVLLDEIGDMPLELQVKLLSVTEDRAIQRVGGDRHIPVDVRIIAATHQDLESAVEQGRFREDLYYRLKVVTIRIPTL
;
A
#
# COMPACT_ATOMS: atom_id res chain seq x y z
N GLU A 1 9.79 -5.54 9.36
CA GLU A 1 10.11 -6.24 10.63
C GLU A 1 9.78 -5.42 11.86
N THR A 2 10.17 -4.14 11.94
CA THR A 2 9.87 -3.27 13.10
C THR A 2 8.39 -3.17 13.46
N ALA A 3 7.50 -3.24 12.47
CA ALA A 3 6.05 -3.19 12.66
C ALA A 3 5.37 -4.58 12.73
N HIS A 4 6.13 -5.69 12.82
CA HIS A 4 5.55 -7.02 12.92
C HIS A 4 4.64 -7.14 14.16
N GLY A 5 3.42 -7.65 13.98
CA GLY A 5 2.36 -7.63 14.99
C GLY A 5 1.71 -6.25 15.21
N GLY A 6 2.04 -5.26 14.38
CA GLY A 6 1.65 -3.86 14.53
C GLY A 6 0.95 -3.30 13.30
N THR A 7 1.03 -1.98 13.15
CA THR A 7 0.39 -1.23 12.05
C THR A 7 1.43 -0.38 11.32
N VAL A 8 1.33 -0.32 10.00
CA VAL A 8 2.10 0.57 9.13
C VAL A 8 1.15 1.62 8.57
N LEU A 9 1.53 2.89 8.74
CA LEU A 9 0.90 4.02 8.06
C LEU A 9 1.72 4.35 6.81
N LEU A 10 1.06 4.36 5.66
CA LEU A 10 1.61 4.80 4.39
C LEU A 10 0.97 6.13 4.06
N ASP A 11 1.76 7.20 4.15
CA ASP A 11 1.31 8.53 3.78
C ASP A 11 1.60 8.81 2.31
N GLU A 12 0.76 9.64 1.70
CA GLU A 12 0.81 10.02 0.28
C GLU A 12 0.98 8.85 -0.69
N ILE A 13 0.15 7.81 -0.51
CA ILE A 13 0.24 6.59 -1.33
C ILE A 13 0.03 6.86 -2.83
N GLY A 14 -0.67 7.94 -3.19
CA GLY A 14 -0.88 8.36 -4.58
C GLY A 14 0.41 8.77 -5.32
N ASP A 15 1.44 9.18 -4.58
CA ASP A 15 2.75 9.56 -5.14
C ASP A 15 3.72 8.36 -5.26
N MET A 16 3.30 7.17 -4.83
CA MET A 16 4.13 5.97 -4.89
C MET A 16 4.39 5.56 -6.35
N PRO A 17 5.65 5.38 -6.77
CA PRO A 17 5.98 4.83 -8.09
C PRO A 17 5.33 3.46 -8.33
N LEU A 18 4.89 3.20 -9.56
CA LEU A 18 4.21 1.94 -9.95
C LEU A 18 4.98 0.68 -9.54
N GLU A 19 6.31 0.68 -9.63
CA GLU A 19 7.16 -0.44 -9.24
C GLU A 19 7.07 -0.76 -7.75
N LEU A 20 6.93 0.26 -6.89
CA LEU A 20 6.75 0.09 -5.46
C LEU A 20 5.32 -0.35 -5.12
N GLN A 21 4.33 0.08 -5.90
CA GLN A 21 2.95 -0.39 -5.75
C GLN A 21 2.86 -1.92 -5.93
N VAL A 22 3.64 -2.50 -6.86
CA VAL A 22 3.72 -3.97 -7.03
C VAL A 22 4.22 -4.64 -5.75
N LYS A 23 5.30 -4.11 -5.16
CA LYS A 23 5.87 -4.66 -3.94
C LYS A 23 4.90 -4.55 -2.77
N LEU A 24 4.18 -3.43 -2.66
CA LEU A 24 3.17 -3.25 -1.63
C LEU A 24 2.01 -4.25 -1.78
N LEU A 25 1.55 -4.47 -3.02
CA LEU A 25 0.52 -5.47 -3.30
C LEU A 25 0.97 -6.87 -2.82
N SER A 26 2.19 -7.30 -3.18
CA SER A 26 2.74 -8.57 -2.69
C SER A 26 2.77 -8.67 -1.17
N VAL A 27 3.12 -7.60 -0.46
CA VAL A 27 3.07 -7.59 1.02
C VAL A 27 1.65 -7.75 1.55
N THR A 28 0.67 -7.11 0.91
CA THR A 28 -0.75 -7.18 1.32
C THR A 28 -1.39 -8.54 1.03
N GLU A 29 -0.85 -9.31 0.07
CA GLU A 29 -1.36 -10.62 -0.35
C GLU A 29 -0.61 -11.76 0.34
N ASP A 30 0.72 -11.81 0.16
CA ASP A 30 1.58 -12.91 0.61
C ASP A 30 1.91 -12.82 2.10
N ARG A 31 1.65 -11.67 2.74
CA ARG A 31 2.05 -11.39 4.12
C ARG A 31 3.54 -11.67 4.34
N ALA A 32 4.37 -11.32 3.36
CA ALA A 32 5.80 -11.50 3.41
C ALA A 32 6.51 -10.33 2.72
N ILE A 33 7.73 -10.04 3.18
CA ILE A 33 8.63 -9.05 2.56
C ILE A 33 9.92 -9.73 2.10
N GLN A 34 10.58 -9.11 1.15
CA GLN A 34 11.93 -9.46 0.74
C GLN A 34 12.84 -8.25 0.95
N ARG A 35 14.02 -8.47 1.53
CA ARG A 35 15.01 -7.41 1.69
C ARG A 35 15.62 -7.04 0.33
N VAL A 36 15.97 -5.78 0.15
CA VAL A 36 16.68 -5.34 -1.06
C VAL A 36 17.97 -6.16 -1.21
N GLY A 37 18.13 -6.85 -2.34
CA GLY A 37 19.28 -7.69 -2.64
C GLY A 37 19.30 -9.07 -1.96
N GLY A 38 18.31 -9.41 -1.11
CA GLY A 38 18.12 -10.77 -0.60
C GLY A 38 17.08 -11.52 -1.43
N ASP A 39 17.08 -12.85 -1.39
CA ASP A 39 16.12 -13.75 -2.07
C ASP A 39 15.12 -14.40 -1.10
N ARG A 40 15.38 -14.29 0.21
CA ARG A 40 14.54 -14.88 1.25
C ARG A 40 13.28 -14.05 1.50
N HIS A 41 12.13 -14.71 1.42
CA HIS A 41 10.86 -14.20 1.92
C HIS A 41 10.83 -14.25 3.46
N ILE A 42 10.42 -13.15 4.08
CA ILE A 42 10.31 -12.99 5.52
C ILE A 42 8.83 -12.75 5.83
N PRO A 43 8.14 -13.68 6.51
CA PRO A 43 6.74 -13.51 6.84
C PRO A 43 6.55 -12.31 7.78
N VAL A 44 5.49 -11.54 7.54
CA VAL A 44 5.12 -10.38 8.33
C VAL A 44 3.62 -10.37 8.58
N ASP A 45 3.23 -10.16 9.84
CA ASP A 45 1.86 -9.83 10.19
C ASP A 45 1.79 -8.33 10.46
N VAL A 46 1.16 -7.58 9.56
CA VAL A 46 1.04 -6.12 9.66
C VAL A 46 -0.33 -5.66 9.22
N ARG A 47 -0.91 -4.72 9.96
CA ARG A 47 -2.06 -3.95 9.49
C ARG A 47 -1.57 -2.77 8.66
N ILE A 48 -2.21 -2.49 7.54
CA ILE A 48 -1.86 -1.36 6.67
C ILE A 48 -2.96 -0.30 6.77
N ILE A 49 -2.55 0.95 6.97
CA ILE A 49 -3.38 2.14 6.82
C ILE A 49 -2.70 3.01 5.76
N ALA A 50 -3.46 3.47 4.78
CA ALA A 50 -2.96 4.35 3.73
C ALA A 50 -3.69 5.68 3.76
N ALA A 51 -2.97 6.76 3.51
CA ALA A 51 -3.46 8.13 3.37
C ALA A 51 -2.94 8.73 2.05
N THR A 52 -3.71 9.65 1.49
CA THR A 52 -3.36 10.38 0.26
C THR A 52 -4.25 11.61 0.12
N HIS A 53 -3.70 12.70 -0.41
CA HIS A 53 -4.48 13.86 -0.85
C HIS A 53 -5.04 13.72 -2.28
N GLN A 54 -4.58 12.71 -3.03
CA GLN A 54 -4.98 12.51 -4.43
C GLN A 54 -6.24 11.65 -4.56
N ASP A 55 -7.00 11.89 -5.63
CA ASP A 55 -8.07 10.99 -6.06
C ASP A 55 -7.48 9.74 -6.73
N LEU A 56 -7.49 8.63 -6.00
CA LEU A 56 -6.97 7.35 -6.50
C LEU A 56 -7.84 6.75 -7.60
N GLU A 57 -9.14 7.05 -7.67
CA GLU A 57 -10.01 6.54 -8.72
C GLU A 57 -9.62 7.13 -10.07
N SER A 58 -9.43 8.46 -10.12
CA SER A 58 -8.86 9.13 -11.30
C SER A 58 -7.43 8.68 -11.60
N ALA A 59 -6.60 8.41 -10.57
CA ALA A 59 -5.23 7.92 -10.78
C ALA A 59 -5.20 6.52 -11.41
N VAL A 60 -6.15 5.65 -11.07
CA VAL A 60 -6.33 4.33 -11.71
C VAL A 60 -6.73 4.49 -13.17
N GLU A 61 -7.72 5.33 -13.47
CA GLU A 61 -8.15 5.61 -14.85
C GLU A 61 -7.01 6.14 -15.73
N GLN A 62 -6.09 6.91 -15.14
CA GLN A 62 -4.92 7.48 -15.82
C GLN A 62 -3.72 6.52 -15.87
N GLY A 63 -3.83 5.30 -15.32
CA GLY A 63 -2.72 4.34 -15.26
C GLY A 63 -1.57 4.74 -14.33
N ARG A 64 -1.79 5.71 -13.43
CA ARG A 64 -0.79 6.17 -12.44
C ARG A 64 -0.86 5.37 -11.14
N PHE A 65 -1.97 4.70 -10.90
CA PHE A 65 -2.16 3.84 -9.74
C PHE A 65 -2.73 2.48 -10.19
N ARG A 66 -2.26 1.39 -9.60
CA ARG A 66 -2.74 0.06 -9.96
C ARG A 66 -4.14 -0.20 -9.40
N GLU A 67 -5.01 -0.70 -10.26
CA GLU A 67 -6.38 -1.04 -9.94
C GLU A 67 -6.48 -2.12 -8.84
N ASP A 68 -5.64 -3.15 -8.90
CA ASP A 68 -5.61 -4.24 -7.92
C ASP A 68 -5.27 -3.75 -6.50
N LEU A 69 -4.21 -2.94 -6.38
CA LEU A 69 -3.83 -2.31 -5.12
C LEU A 69 -4.91 -1.36 -4.62
N TYR A 70 -5.56 -0.60 -5.52
CA TYR A 70 -6.65 0.31 -5.16
C TYR A 70 -7.79 -0.44 -4.48
N TYR A 71 -8.31 -1.50 -5.09
CA TYR A 71 -9.38 -2.29 -4.49
C TYR A 71 -8.95 -3.00 -3.22
N ARG A 72 -7.67 -3.40 -3.11
CA ARG A 72 -7.12 -3.99 -1.89
C ARG A 72 -7.08 -3.01 -0.72
N LEU A 73 -6.85 -1.72 -0.98
CA LEU A 73 -6.83 -0.67 0.03
C LEU A 73 -8.24 -0.09 0.33
N LYS A 74 -9.14 -0.04 -0.66
CA LYS A 74 -10.49 0.57 -0.56
C LYS A 74 -11.51 -0.23 0.27
N VAL A 75 -11.08 -1.23 1.04
CA VAL A 75 -11.97 -2.04 1.89
C VAL A 75 -12.69 -1.19 2.95
N VAL A 76 -11.96 -0.27 3.58
CA VAL A 76 -12.52 0.72 4.53
C VAL A 76 -11.93 2.09 4.18
N THR A 77 -12.78 3.05 3.84
CA THR A 77 -12.37 4.42 3.49
C THR A 77 -12.94 5.42 4.49
N ILE A 78 -12.07 6.27 5.03
CA ILE A 78 -12.45 7.38 5.89
C ILE A 78 -12.15 8.66 5.14
N ARG A 79 -13.17 9.49 4.91
CA ARG A 79 -12.99 10.84 4.34
C ARG A 79 -12.81 11.83 5.49
N ILE A 80 -11.67 12.51 5.52
CA ILE A 80 -11.38 13.54 6.52
C ILE A 80 -11.88 14.89 5.96
N PRO A 81 -12.78 15.60 6.67
CA PRO A 81 -13.24 16.92 6.23
C PRO A 81 -12.11 17.97 6.36
N THR A 82 -12.15 18.99 5.50
CA THR A 82 -11.25 20.15 5.62
C THR A 82 -11.58 20.94 6.88
N LEU A 83 -10.57 21.63 7.43
CA LEU A 83 -10.70 22.46 8.63
C LEU A 83 -11.69 23.62 8.46
#